data_AF-A0A6L5XB15-F1
#
_entry.id   AF-A0A6L5XB15-F1
#
_cell.length_a   1.000
_cell.length_b   1.000
_cell.length_c   1.000
_cell.angle_alpha   90.00
_cell.angle_beta   90.00
_cell.angle_gamma   90.00
#
_symmetry.space_group_name_H-M   'P 1'
#
loop_
_entity.id
_entity.type
_entity.pdbx_description
1 polymer ?
#
loop_
_entity_poly.entity_id
_entity_poly.type
_entity_poly.pdbx_seq_one_letter_code
_entity_poly.pdbx_strand_id
1 'polypeptide(L)'
;MIVRPRLSDYYNIPLLQSEVDFAIPFMDEDIPLYVDPFLMWKSPSQMDNMLHAGIMQSFNQLGSMYVGNKRDEAIESIIYLSECAEVGLGTSKTRKGRPMSKEQAKAILDLYKDVPQINQYGLKHLEQVQLLVDNISKDRICDMSCSLIKSFLIDYTIDQCKRLGIPIRLSKISLYDYKTCKIINEKITLPINEDNKQPIILVPKRWLRYSPWLNYDDYFKHYLIKNIEEEYDGINNRIEVLKYNRKNFNMVEQYIALKERECGRCENDPLFSKIPIHSANRKVLDIKALPTGKINNADKKYEELMGKVLSSFLFPHLDFAKEQSRIDSGTQIRDLIFYNNTSTDFLAEIYQTYDCKQIVFELKNVKDIEREHINQLNRYMSDSFGRFGIIFTRNKPSKQMFQNTVDLWSGQRRCILIMDDSDLELMCSCNNNQQRQPIEVIKKKYIEFTRMCPN
;
A
#
# COMPACT_ATOMS: atom_id res chain seq x y z
N MET A 1 19.98 2.31 -7.15
CA MET A 1 19.06 2.31 -6.00
C MET A 1 17.75 1.65 -6.43
N ILE A 2 17.27 0.64 -5.69
CA ILE A 2 15.96 -0.01 -5.95
C ILE A 2 14.87 1.04 -5.72
N VAL A 3 13.87 1.14 -6.60
CA VAL A 3 12.77 2.10 -6.41
C VAL A 3 11.74 1.50 -5.47
N ARG A 4 11.37 2.22 -4.39
CA ARG A 4 10.44 1.72 -3.36
C ARG A 4 10.83 0.30 -2.91
N PRO A 5 12.04 0.11 -2.36
CA PRO A 5 12.51 -1.21 -1.97
C PRO A 5 11.54 -1.83 -0.98
N ARG A 6 11.02 -3.03 -1.28
CA ARG A 6 10.25 -3.82 -0.31
C ARG A 6 11.19 -4.62 0.57
N LEU A 7 10.68 -5.07 1.73
CA LEU A 7 11.39 -5.99 2.61
C LEU A 7 11.91 -7.23 1.88
N SER A 8 11.09 -7.77 0.98
CA SER A 8 11.42 -8.93 0.14
C SER A 8 12.60 -8.65 -0.80
N ASP A 9 12.59 -7.48 -1.45
CA ASP A 9 13.64 -7.06 -2.37
C ASP A 9 14.96 -6.82 -1.63
N TYR A 10 14.86 -6.27 -0.42
CA TYR A 10 16.00 -5.99 0.45
C TYR A 10 16.76 -7.26 0.85
N TYR A 11 16.03 -8.32 1.20
CA TYR A 11 16.63 -9.60 1.61
C TYR A 11 16.82 -10.60 0.47
N ASN A 12 16.60 -10.18 -0.79
CA ASN A 12 16.64 -11.05 -1.97
C ASN A 12 15.73 -12.28 -1.86
N ILE A 13 14.54 -12.09 -1.28
CA ILE A 13 13.52 -13.13 -1.14
C ILE A 13 12.45 -12.79 -2.16
N PRO A 14 12.39 -13.46 -3.32
CA PRO A 14 11.35 -13.19 -4.30
C PRO A 14 10.01 -13.64 -3.71
N LEU A 15 9.12 -12.69 -3.47
CA LEU A 15 7.87 -12.90 -2.74
C LEU A 15 6.75 -12.11 -3.37
N LEU A 16 5.70 -12.79 -3.82
CA LEU A 16 4.51 -12.13 -4.34
C LEU A 16 3.63 -11.61 -3.21
N GLN A 17 3.04 -10.44 -3.42
CA GLN A 17 2.07 -9.91 -2.46
C GLN A 17 0.83 -10.82 -2.30
N SER A 18 0.46 -11.59 -3.33
CA SER A 18 -0.66 -12.54 -3.30
C SER A 18 -0.39 -13.82 -2.50
N GLU A 19 0.87 -14.22 -2.33
CA GLU A 19 1.26 -15.49 -1.69
C GLU A 19 1.34 -15.41 -0.16
N VAL A 20 1.39 -14.20 0.39
CA VAL A 20 1.46 -13.97 1.83
C VAL A 20 0.17 -13.38 2.37
N ASP A 21 -0.06 -13.45 3.67
CA ASP A 21 -1.24 -12.90 4.34
C ASP A 21 -1.01 -11.51 4.96
N PHE A 22 0.21 -10.96 4.87
CA PHE A 22 0.59 -9.61 5.32
C PHE A 22 0.93 -8.67 4.16
N ALA A 23 0.84 -7.37 4.39
CA ALA A 23 1.33 -6.36 3.43
C ALA A 23 2.86 -6.34 3.46
N ILE A 24 3.52 -6.62 2.33
CA ILE A 24 4.99 -6.59 2.25
C ILE A 24 5.42 -5.12 2.38
N PRO A 25 6.11 -4.73 3.46
CA PRO A 25 6.37 -3.33 3.74
C PRO A 25 7.42 -2.76 2.79
N PHE A 26 7.28 -1.49 2.42
CA PHE A 26 8.36 -0.71 1.84
C PHE A 26 9.39 -0.36 2.93
N MET A 27 10.65 -0.21 2.56
CA MET A 27 11.72 0.10 3.51
C MET A 27 11.84 1.61 3.77
N ASP A 28 11.44 2.46 2.83
CA ASP A 28 11.68 3.90 2.82
C ASP A 28 10.43 4.76 3.07
N GLU A 29 9.24 4.30 2.66
CA GLU A 29 7.98 5.02 2.83
C GLU A 29 6.84 4.13 3.36
N ASP A 30 5.72 4.74 3.73
CA ASP A 30 4.53 4.02 4.16
C ASP A 30 3.73 3.46 2.97
N ILE A 31 3.02 2.38 3.24
CA ILE A 31 1.92 1.91 2.38
C ILE A 31 0.66 2.72 2.75
N PRO A 32 -0.05 3.35 1.79
CA PRO A 32 -1.24 4.16 2.03
C PRO A 32 -2.50 3.33 2.34
N LEU A 33 -2.37 2.44 3.31
CA LEU A 33 -3.40 1.61 3.91
C LEU A 33 -3.34 1.77 5.42
N TYR A 34 -4.43 1.39 6.07
CA TYR A 34 -4.64 1.59 7.50
C TYR A 34 -5.24 0.33 8.09
N VAL A 35 -4.80 -0.03 9.29
CA VAL A 35 -5.50 -1.02 10.11
C VAL A 35 -6.85 -0.45 10.50
N ASP A 36 -7.91 -1.17 10.14
CA ASP A 36 -9.29 -0.90 10.53
C ASP A 36 -9.71 -1.88 11.64
N PRO A 37 -9.81 -1.45 12.91
CA PRO A 37 -10.26 -2.31 14.01
C PRO A 37 -11.62 -2.94 13.78
N PHE A 38 -12.50 -2.29 13.02
CA PHE A 38 -13.80 -2.84 12.65
C PHE A 38 -13.68 -4.15 11.88
N LEU A 39 -12.64 -4.32 11.05
CA LEU A 39 -12.38 -5.58 10.36
C LEU A 39 -12.02 -6.71 11.34
N MET A 40 -11.38 -6.39 12.47
CA MET A 40 -11.12 -7.35 13.55
C MET A 40 -12.40 -7.69 14.31
N TRP A 41 -13.25 -6.68 14.59
CA TRP A 41 -14.53 -6.86 15.27
C TRP A 41 -15.49 -7.77 14.49
N LYS A 42 -15.68 -7.52 13.19
CA LYS A 42 -16.59 -8.31 12.35
C LYS A 42 -15.98 -9.61 11.82
N SER A 43 -14.70 -9.88 12.10
CA SER A 43 -14.01 -11.08 11.63
C SER A 43 -14.71 -12.34 12.15
N PRO A 44 -14.81 -13.43 11.37
CA PRO A 44 -15.26 -14.72 11.90
C PRO A 44 -14.21 -15.38 12.83
N SER A 45 -12.98 -14.86 12.86
CA SER A 45 -11.91 -15.37 13.71
C SER A 45 -12.06 -14.87 15.15
N GLN A 46 -12.19 -15.80 16.10
CA GLN A 46 -12.21 -15.48 17.53
C GLN A 46 -10.93 -14.77 17.98
N MET A 47 -9.78 -15.09 17.36
CA MET A 47 -8.51 -14.42 17.63
C MET A 47 -8.60 -12.93 17.28
N ASP A 48 -9.14 -12.60 16.11
CA ASP A 48 -9.30 -11.22 15.66
C ASP A 48 -10.31 -10.47 16.56
N ASN A 49 -11.42 -11.12 16.93
CA ASN A 49 -12.39 -10.52 17.86
C ASN A 49 -11.76 -10.22 19.23
N MET A 50 -10.90 -11.11 19.71
CA MET A 50 -10.20 -10.92 20.99
C MET A 50 -9.16 -9.80 20.93
N LEU A 51 -8.53 -9.59 19.78
CA LEU A 51 -7.67 -8.42 19.54
C LEU A 51 -8.47 -7.11 19.54
N HIS A 52 -9.63 -7.07 18.88
CA HIS A 52 -10.52 -5.92 18.95
C HIS A 52 -10.97 -5.64 20.39
N ALA A 53 -11.42 -6.67 21.12
CA ALA A 53 -11.81 -6.54 22.52
C ALA A 53 -10.64 -6.03 23.38
N GLY A 54 -9.42 -6.51 23.15
CA GLY A 54 -8.20 -6.06 23.83
C GLY A 54 -7.85 -4.60 23.55
N ILE A 55 -8.01 -4.13 22.31
CA ILE A 55 -7.89 -2.70 21.94
C ILE A 55 -8.88 -1.89 22.78
N MET A 56 -10.16 -2.27 22.76
CA MET A 56 -11.21 -1.51 23.44
C MET A 56 -11.04 -1.52 24.96
N GLN A 57 -10.72 -2.67 25.55
CA GLN A 57 -10.46 -2.79 26.97
C GLN A 57 -9.30 -1.89 27.41
N SER A 58 -8.17 -1.97 26.71
CA SER A 58 -6.97 -1.18 27.03
C SER A 58 -7.24 0.32 26.90
N PHE A 59 -7.92 0.73 25.82
CA PHE A 59 -8.23 2.13 25.58
C PHE A 59 -9.23 2.69 26.60
N ASN A 60 -10.27 1.93 26.93
CA ASN A 60 -11.25 2.31 27.96
C ASN A 60 -10.60 2.36 29.35
N GLN A 61 -9.65 1.47 29.65
CA GLN A 61 -8.88 1.51 30.90
C GLN A 61 -8.06 2.78 31.04
N LEU A 62 -7.46 3.30 29.95
CA LEU A 62 -6.80 4.62 29.96
C LEU A 62 -7.78 5.75 30.26
N GLY A 63 -9.00 5.68 29.71
CA GLY A 63 -10.08 6.61 30.05
C GLY A 63 -10.44 6.58 31.54
N SER A 64 -10.61 5.39 32.11
CA SER A 64 -10.85 5.22 33.56
C SER A 64 -9.70 5.74 34.42
N MET A 65 -8.45 5.49 34.02
CA MET A 65 -7.25 6.01 34.69
C MET A 65 -7.24 7.55 34.71
N TYR A 66 -7.61 8.19 33.59
CA TYR A 66 -7.69 9.64 33.48
C TYR A 66 -8.73 10.25 34.44
N VAL A 67 -9.89 9.60 34.59
CA VAL A 67 -10.93 10.05 35.54
C VAL A 67 -10.55 9.73 37.00
N GLY A 68 -9.86 8.61 37.25
CA GLY A 68 -9.54 8.06 38.57
C GLY A 68 -8.22 8.53 39.23
N ASN A 69 -7.72 9.72 38.88
CA ASN A 69 -6.49 10.38 39.41
C ASN A 69 -5.14 10.04 38.76
N LYS A 70 -5.08 9.26 37.68
CA LYS A 70 -3.83 8.97 36.94
C LYS A 70 -3.78 9.73 35.60
N ARG A 71 -4.03 11.05 35.65
CA ARG A 71 -4.22 11.88 34.45
C ARG A 71 -2.99 11.93 33.55
N ASP A 72 -1.84 12.30 34.09
CA ASP A 72 -0.63 12.46 33.28
C ASP A 72 -0.16 11.11 32.71
N GLU A 73 -0.21 10.02 33.48
CA GLU A 73 0.12 8.68 32.99
C GLU A 73 -0.77 8.25 31.81
N ALA A 74 -2.07 8.52 31.87
CA ALA A 74 -3.00 8.21 30.79
C ALA A 74 -2.71 9.06 29.54
N ILE A 75 -2.43 10.35 29.72
CA ILE A 75 -2.08 11.26 28.62
C ILE A 75 -0.79 10.80 27.93
N GLU A 76 0.28 10.53 28.67
CA GLU A 76 1.55 10.07 28.11
C GLU A 76 1.39 8.73 27.36
N SER A 77 0.53 7.85 27.86
CA SER A 77 0.19 6.59 27.17
C SER A 77 -0.49 6.85 25.83
N ILE A 78 -1.47 7.74 25.76
CA ILE A 78 -2.15 8.09 24.50
C ILE A 78 -1.18 8.75 23.49
N ILE A 79 -0.28 9.62 23.96
CA ILE A 79 0.77 10.21 23.11
C ILE A 79 1.65 9.10 22.52
N TYR A 80 2.10 8.16 23.34
CA TYR A 80 2.91 7.03 22.86
C TYR A 80 2.16 6.16 21.85
N LEU A 81 0.91 5.81 22.14
CA LEU A 81 0.08 4.96 21.26
C LEU A 81 -0.23 5.62 19.91
N SER A 82 -0.10 6.95 19.81
CA SER A 82 -0.50 7.71 18.63
C SER A 82 0.41 7.57 17.41
N GLU A 83 1.51 6.82 17.52
CA GLU A 83 2.52 6.65 16.46
C GLU A 83 3.14 5.24 16.52
N CYS A 84 3.01 4.45 15.45
CA CYS A 84 3.61 3.12 15.34
C CYS A 84 4.47 2.99 14.07
N ALA A 85 5.59 3.69 14.00
CA ALA A 85 6.45 3.74 12.82
C ALA A 85 6.93 2.37 12.29
N GLU A 86 7.01 1.35 13.16
CA GLU A 86 7.46 0.00 12.79
C GLU A 86 6.54 -0.71 11.79
N VAL A 87 5.24 -0.36 11.72
CA VAL A 87 4.31 -1.00 10.79
C VAL A 87 4.40 -0.46 9.36
N GLY A 88 4.85 0.79 9.17
CA GLY A 88 5.02 1.39 7.84
C GLY A 88 3.71 1.57 7.06
N LEU A 89 2.66 2.00 7.75
CA LEU A 89 1.33 2.23 7.20
C LEU A 89 0.96 3.72 7.35
N GLY A 90 0.37 4.32 6.33
CA GLY A 90 0.07 5.74 6.28
C GLY A 90 0.58 6.43 5.03
N THR A 91 0.89 7.73 5.13
CA THR A 91 1.33 8.55 3.98
C THR A 91 2.74 9.12 4.13
N SER A 92 3.53 8.69 5.13
CA SER A 92 4.88 9.20 5.33
C SER A 92 5.82 8.75 4.21
N LYS A 93 6.63 9.68 3.71
CA LYS A 93 7.72 9.38 2.76
C LYS A 93 8.99 8.84 3.44
N THR A 94 8.97 8.75 4.77
CA THR A 94 10.15 8.37 5.58
C THR A 94 9.81 7.32 6.64
N ARG A 95 8.61 6.74 6.60
CA ARG A 95 8.05 5.82 7.60
C ARG A 95 7.96 6.35 9.03
N LYS A 96 8.09 7.67 9.19
CA LYS A 96 8.02 8.35 10.49
C LYS A 96 6.93 9.40 10.44
N GLY A 97 5.99 9.29 11.36
CA GLY A 97 5.08 10.35 11.72
C GLY A 97 5.59 11.12 12.94
N ARG A 98 4.69 11.93 13.49
CA ARG A 98 4.92 12.68 14.73
C ARG A 98 3.88 12.23 15.73
N PRO A 99 4.22 11.96 16.99
CA PRO A 99 3.22 11.75 18.03
C PRO A 99 2.23 12.92 18.12
N MET A 100 1.03 12.64 18.62
CA MET A 100 0.04 13.68 18.89
C MET A 100 0.47 14.61 20.03
N SER A 101 -0.10 15.81 20.07
CA SER A 101 0.18 16.76 21.14
C SER A 101 -0.49 16.36 22.46
N LYS A 102 -0.01 16.94 23.58
CA LYS A 102 -0.62 16.75 24.90
C LYS A 102 -2.09 17.18 24.92
N GLU A 103 -2.42 18.27 24.22
CA GLU A 103 -3.77 18.81 24.11
C GLU A 103 -4.68 17.86 23.33
N GLN A 104 -4.19 17.24 22.24
CA GLN A 104 -4.95 16.26 21.47
C GLN A 104 -5.22 15.00 22.30
N ALA A 105 -4.19 14.46 22.96
CA ALA A 105 -4.33 13.31 23.84
C ALA A 105 -5.31 13.59 24.99
N LYS A 106 -5.23 14.78 25.59
CA LYS A 106 -6.17 15.24 26.60
C LYS A 106 -7.59 15.34 26.05
N ALA A 107 -7.80 15.90 24.85
CA ALA A 107 -9.11 16.02 24.24
C ALA A 107 -9.78 14.67 23.98
N ILE A 108 -9.00 13.63 23.67
CA ILE A 108 -9.49 12.25 23.58
C ILE A 108 -9.95 11.74 24.95
N LEU A 109 -9.13 11.92 25.98
CA LEU A 109 -9.44 11.43 27.33
C LEU A 109 -10.56 12.23 28.01
N ASP A 110 -10.72 13.51 27.68
CA ASP A 110 -11.82 14.35 28.15
C ASP A 110 -13.19 13.81 27.70
N LEU A 111 -13.27 12.99 26.65
CA LEU A 111 -14.52 12.30 26.30
C LEU A 111 -15.07 11.46 27.45
N TYR A 112 -14.21 10.81 28.25
CA TYR A 112 -14.61 10.02 29.41
C TYR A 112 -15.08 10.88 30.57
N LYS A 113 -14.90 12.20 30.51
CA LYS A 113 -15.42 13.15 31.49
C LYS A 113 -16.69 13.83 30.97
N ASP A 114 -16.68 14.22 29.70
CA ASP A 114 -17.64 15.14 29.12
C ASP A 114 -18.84 14.43 28.45
N VAL A 115 -18.70 13.14 28.11
CA VAL A 115 -19.77 12.35 27.49
C VAL A 115 -20.24 11.25 28.46
N PRO A 116 -21.44 11.37 29.06
CA PRO A 116 -21.91 10.44 30.10
C PRO A 116 -21.90 8.96 29.68
N GLN A 117 -22.29 8.67 28.44
CA GLN A 117 -22.32 7.30 27.90
C GLN A 117 -20.90 6.70 27.82
N ILE A 118 -19.90 7.50 27.43
CA ILE A 118 -18.51 7.06 27.36
C ILE A 118 -17.93 6.91 28.77
N ASN A 119 -18.28 7.79 29.70
CA ASN A 119 -17.88 7.64 31.11
C ASN A 119 -18.40 6.32 31.70
N GLN A 120 -19.66 5.98 31.41
CA GLN A 120 -20.33 4.84 32.02
C GLN A 120 -19.96 3.50 31.35
N TYR A 121 -19.88 3.46 30.02
CA TYR A 121 -19.74 2.22 29.26
C TYR A 121 -18.45 2.13 28.42
N GLY A 122 -17.68 3.21 28.35
CA GLY A 122 -16.54 3.33 27.45
C GLY A 122 -16.95 3.47 25.98
N LEU A 123 -15.94 3.50 25.12
CA LEU A 123 -16.13 3.41 23.67
C LEU A 123 -16.38 1.94 23.28
N LYS A 124 -17.23 1.72 22.27
CA LYS A 124 -17.48 0.43 21.59
C LYS A 124 -16.48 0.13 20.47
N HIS A 125 -16.13 1.18 19.72
CA HIS A 125 -15.15 1.18 18.63
C HIS A 125 -14.16 2.34 18.82
N LEU A 126 -12.88 2.11 18.54
CA LEU A 126 -11.84 3.13 18.67
C LEU A 126 -12.03 4.26 17.65
N GLU A 127 -12.53 3.90 16.48
CA GLU A 127 -12.81 4.75 15.34
C GLU A 127 -13.77 5.91 15.68
N GLN A 128 -14.62 5.72 16.71
CA GLN A 128 -15.54 6.74 17.21
C GLN A 128 -14.85 8.04 17.61
N VAL A 129 -13.58 7.98 18.02
CA VAL A 129 -12.80 9.16 18.39
C VAL A 129 -12.75 10.16 17.22
N GLN A 130 -12.72 9.69 15.97
CA GLN A 130 -12.75 10.56 14.78
C GLN A 130 -14.06 11.37 14.63
N LEU A 131 -15.15 10.90 15.24
CA LEU A 131 -16.47 11.52 15.23
C LEU A 131 -16.67 12.45 16.43
N LEU A 132 -15.73 12.49 17.37
CA LEU A 132 -15.87 13.20 18.63
C LEU A 132 -14.72 14.15 18.93
N VAL A 133 -13.56 13.98 18.30
CA VAL A 133 -12.36 14.77 18.56
C VAL A 133 -11.80 15.30 17.25
N ASP A 134 -11.38 16.56 17.28
CA ASP A 134 -10.84 17.22 16.11
C ASP A 134 -9.39 16.79 15.86
N ASN A 135 -8.94 16.87 14.60
CA ASN A 135 -7.60 16.49 14.17
C ASN A 135 -7.19 15.04 14.52
N ILE A 136 -8.17 14.14 14.65
CA ILE A 136 -7.96 12.69 14.70
C ILE A 136 -8.38 12.10 13.36
N SER A 137 -7.40 11.64 12.59
CA SER A 137 -7.57 10.99 11.28
C SER A 137 -7.43 9.47 11.38
N LYS A 138 -7.63 8.79 10.25
CA LYS A 138 -7.38 7.36 10.05
C LYS A 138 -5.95 6.92 10.42
N ASP A 139 -4.94 7.78 10.25
CA ASP A 139 -3.56 7.46 10.65
C ASP A 139 -3.49 7.20 12.16
N ARG A 140 -4.09 8.07 12.98
CA ARG A 140 -4.10 7.93 14.44
C ARG A 140 -4.85 6.69 14.91
N ILE A 141 -5.97 6.37 14.26
CA ILE A 141 -6.70 5.14 14.58
C ILE A 141 -5.84 3.93 14.26
N CYS A 142 -5.18 3.90 13.09
CA CYS A 142 -4.28 2.82 12.70
C CYS A 142 -3.12 2.67 13.69
N ASP A 143 -2.42 3.76 14.02
CA ASP A 143 -1.28 3.77 14.94
C ASP A 143 -1.65 3.31 16.35
N MET A 144 -2.75 3.84 16.90
CA MET A 144 -3.24 3.44 18.22
C MET A 144 -3.63 1.97 18.25
N SER A 145 -4.30 1.49 17.21
CA SER A 145 -4.66 0.09 17.09
C SER A 145 -3.42 -0.79 17.06
N CYS A 146 -2.47 -0.49 16.17
CA CYS A 146 -1.21 -1.23 16.04
C CYS A 146 -0.40 -1.23 17.34
N SER A 147 -0.30 -0.08 18.01
CA SER A 147 0.44 0.07 19.26
C SER A 147 -0.17 -0.74 20.40
N LEU A 148 -1.50 -0.80 20.47
CA LEU A 148 -2.23 -1.57 21.48
C LEU A 148 -2.12 -3.09 21.27
N ILE A 149 -2.02 -3.55 20.02
CA ILE A 149 -1.83 -4.98 19.70
C ILE A 149 -0.38 -5.32 19.32
N LYS A 150 0.57 -4.44 19.63
CA LYS A 150 1.95 -4.55 19.13
C LYS A 150 2.62 -5.87 19.52
N SER A 151 2.37 -6.36 20.73
CA SER A 151 2.88 -7.66 21.20
C SER A 151 2.41 -8.82 20.31
N PHE A 152 1.13 -8.83 19.90
CA PHE A 152 0.62 -9.82 18.95
C PHE A 152 1.32 -9.69 17.59
N LEU A 153 1.46 -8.46 17.09
CA LEU A 153 2.06 -8.21 15.79
C LEU A 153 3.54 -8.62 15.75
N ILE A 154 4.25 -8.50 16.88
CA ILE A 154 5.62 -8.99 17.03
C ILE A 154 5.68 -10.51 16.87
N ASP A 155 4.83 -11.26 17.58
CA ASP A 155 4.79 -12.72 17.47
C ASP A 155 4.41 -13.17 16.06
N TYR A 156 3.40 -12.53 15.47
CA TYR A 156 3.00 -12.73 14.08
C TYR A 156 4.17 -12.47 13.12
N THR A 157 4.89 -11.37 13.31
CA THR A 157 6.05 -11.01 12.48
C THR A 157 7.15 -12.06 12.56
N ILE A 158 7.48 -12.53 13.76
CA ILE A 158 8.51 -13.54 13.99
C ILE A 158 8.13 -14.87 13.30
N ASP A 159 6.87 -15.30 13.41
CA ASP A 159 6.37 -16.51 12.76
C ASP A 159 6.51 -16.43 11.22
N GLN A 160 6.00 -15.34 10.64
CA GLN A 160 6.07 -15.09 9.19
C GLN A 160 7.52 -15.07 8.69
N CYS A 161 8.39 -14.36 9.40
CA CYS A 161 9.80 -14.25 9.01
C CYS A 161 10.51 -15.60 9.07
N LYS A 162 10.27 -16.41 10.11
CA LYS A 162 10.84 -17.76 10.22
C LYS A 162 10.39 -18.66 9.08
N ARG A 163 9.10 -18.66 8.75
CA ARG A 163 8.55 -19.48 7.67
C ARG A 163 9.08 -19.09 6.29
N LEU A 164 9.28 -17.79 6.06
CA LEU A 164 9.73 -17.26 4.77
C LEU A 164 11.25 -17.11 4.66
N GLY A 165 12.00 -17.45 5.71
CA GLY A 165 13.46 -17.28 5.75
C GLY A 165 13.91 -15.81 5.75
N ILE A 166 13.05 -14.87 6.17
CA ILE A 166 13.41 -13.46 6.31
C ILE A 166 14.35 -13.30 7.51
N PRO A 167 15.56 -12.73 7.33
CA PRO A 167 16.49 -12.53 8.43
C PRO A 167 15.92 -11.63 9.52
N ILE A 168 16.05 -12.07 10.77
CA ILE A 168 15.69 -11.30 11.97
C ILE A 168 16.93 -11.04 12.82
N ARG A 169 17.00 -9.86 13.44
CA ARG A 169 18.14 -9.42 14.27
C ARG A 169 17.63 -8.81 15.57
N LEU A 170 18.46 -8.90 16.62
CA LEU A 170 18.13 -8.31 17.91
C LEU A 170 17.96 -6.79 17.77
N SER A 171 16.78 -6.29 18.14
CA SER A 171 16.39 -4.90 18.04
C SER A 171 15.77 -4.44 19.36
N LYS A 172 15.89 -3.15 19.67
CA LYS A 172 15.18 -2.55 20.80
C LYS A 172 13.81 -2.09 20.33
N ILE A 173 12.78 -2.41 21.08
CA ILE A 173 11.41 -1.98 20.78
C ILE A 173 10.69 -1.59 22.06
N SER A 174 9.91 -0.52 21.99
CA SER A 174 8.98 -0.14 23.05
C SER A 174 7.61 -0.71 22.73
N LEU A 175 6.87 -1.13 23.76
CA LEU A 175 5.49 -1.62 23.65
C LEU A 175 4.65 -1.18 24.85
N TYR A 176 3.33 -1.09 24.64
CA TYR A 176 2.37 -0.86 25.70
C TYR A 176 1.98 -2.20 26.35
N ASP A 177 2.23 -2.35 27.64
CA ASP A 177 1.79 -3.49 28.43
C ASP A 177 0.41 -3.20 29.01
N TYR A 178 -0.62 -3.86 28.48
CA TYR A 178 -2.01 -3.70 28.92
C TYR A 178 -2.25 -4.18 30.36
N LYS A 179 -1.39 -5.03 30.93
CA LYS A 179 -1.54 -5.52 32.31
C LYS A 179 -1.17 -4.46 33.32
N THR A 180 -0.07 -3.75 33.07
CA THR A 180 0.44 -2.70 33.96
C THR A 180 0.03 -1.30 33.52
N CYS A 181 -0.51 -1.15 32.31
CA CYS A 181 -0.78 0.12 31.63
C CYS A 181 0.45 1.00 31.50
N LYS A 182 1.61 0.41 31.22
CA LYS A 182 2.88 1.11 31.10
C LYS A 182 3.56 0.81 29.79
N ILE A 183 4.40 1.75 29.37
CA ILE A 183 5.30 1.58 28.23
C ILE A 183 6.54 0.87 28.74
N ILE A 184 6.85 -0.30 28.17
CA ILE A 184 8.03 -1.09 28.50
C ILE A 184 8.96 -1.17 27.30
N ASN A 185 10.25 -1.38 27.57
CA ASN A 185 11.28 -1.54 26.56
C ASN A 185 11.81 -2.96 26.57
N GLU A 186 11.80 -3.61 25.41
CA GLU A 186 12.28 -4.98 25.25
C GLU A 186 13.36 -5.07 24.17
N LYS A 187 14.10 -6.19 24.21
CA LYS A 187 15.05 -6.57 23.17
C LYS A 187 14.53 -7.83 22.49
N ILE A 188 14.05 -7.69 21.26
CA ILE A 188 13.37 -8.75 20.50
C ILE A 188 14.03 -8.89 19.13
N THR A 189 14.09 -10.13 18.61
CA THR A 189 14.60 -10.40 17.26
C THR A 189 13.52 -10.14 16.22
N LEU A 190 13.71 -9.10 15.40
CA LEU A 190 12.76 -8.68 14.35
C LEU A 190 13.51 -8.43 13.03
N PRO A 191 12.81 -8.44 11.87
CA PRO A 191 13.39 -7.90 10.65
C PRO A 191 13.70 -6.41 10.87
N ILE A 192 14.79 -5.93 10.28
CA ILE A 192 15.21 -4.53 10.45
C ILE A 192 15.41 -3.86 9.09
N ASN A 193 15.12 -2.57 9.03
CA ASN A 193 15.69 -1.75 7.98
C ASN A 193 17.17 -1.51 8.30
N GLU A 194 18.07 -2.00 7.45
CA GLU A 194 19.51 -1.89 7.71
C GLU A 194 20.06 -0.46 7.55
N ASP A 195 19.38 0.41 6.81
CA ASP A 195 19.83 1.80 6.60
C ASP A 195 19.65 2.62 7.88
N ASN A 196 18.53 2.44 8.59
CA ASN A 196 18.18 3.23 9.76
C ASN A 196 18.09 2.41 11.07
N LYS A 197 18.32 1.09 10.99
CA LYS A 197 18.24 0.10 12.08
C LYS A 197 16.88 -0.01 12.77
N GLN A 198 15.82 0.51 12.15
CA GLN A 198 14.46 0.46 12.70
C GLN A 198 13.88 -0.96 12.55
N PRO A 199 13.26 -1.52 13.60
CA PRO A 199 12.54 -2.78 13.49
C PRO A 199 11.30 -2.63 12.59
N ILE A 200 10.97 -3.70 11.89
CA ILE A 200 9.81 -3.78 11.00
C ILE A 200 8.81 -4.76 11.62
N ILE A 201 7.54 -4.36 11.63
CA ILE A 201 6.42 -5.18 12.06
C ILE A 201 5.51 -5.43 10.86
N LEU A 202 5.16 -6.70 10.65
CA LEU A 202 4.25 -7.13 9.58
C LEU A 202 2.80 -7.04 10.06
N VAL A 203 1.92 -6.61 9.15
CA VAL A 203 0.49 -6.43 9.43
C VAL A 203 -0.36 -7.30 8.48
N PRO A 204 -1.29 -8.12 9.00
CA PRO A 204 -2.23 -8.89 8.19
C PRO A 204 -3.05 -8.02 7.23
N LYS A 205 -3.08 -8.41 5.95
CA LYS A 205 -3.83 -7.70 4.89
C LYS A 205 -5.33 -7.69 5.13
N ARG A 206 -5.85 -8.71 5.81
CA ARG A 206 -7.28 -8.85 6.13
C ARG A 206 -7.81 -7.74 7.04
N TRP A 207 -6.93 -6.91 7.60
CA TRP A 207 -7.31 -5.76 8.44
C TRP A 207 -7.11 -4.41 7.74
N LEU A 208 -6.65 -4.40 6.49
CA LEU A 208 -6.22 -3.17 5.82
C LEU A 208 -7.33 -2.54 4.99
N ARG A 209 -7.46 -1.21 5.08
CA ARG A 209 -8.33 -0.38 4.24
C ARG A 209 -7.68 0.94 3.85
N TYR A 210 -8.15 1.59 2.79
CA TYR A 210 -7.79 2.97 2.44
C TYR A 210 -8.37 3.99 3.43
N SER A 211 -9.53 3.65 4.01
CA SER A 211 -10.20 4.40 5.06
C SER A 211 -10.98 3.41 5.95
N PRO A 212 -10.93 3.55 7.29
CA PRO A 212 -11.70 2.71 8.21
C PRO A 212 -13.19 2.69 7.86
N TRP A 213 -13.86 1.57 8.15
CA TRP A 213 -15.29 1.40 7.92
C TRP A 213 -16.12 2.48 8.61
N LEU A 214 -15.77 2.76 9.87
CA LEU A 214 -16.27 3.90 10.63
C LEU A 214 -15.33 5.09 10.41
N ASN A 215 -15.79 6.10 9.68
CA ASN A 215 -15.00 7.30 9.41
C ASN A 215 -15.87 8.55 9.34
N TYR A 216 -15.23 9.70 9.55
CA TYR A 216 -15.92 10.99 9.61
C TYR A 216 -16.55 11.39 8.28
N ASP A 217 -15.89 11.13 7.14
CA ASP A 217 -16.38 11.57 5.84
C ASP A 217 -17.70 10.88 5.47
N ASP A 218 -17.79 9.57 5.72
CA ASP A 218 -19.00 8.77 5.56
C ASP A 218 -20.10 9.24 6.53
N TYR A 219 -19.77 9.39 7.81
CA TYR A 219 -20.70 9.91 8.82
C TYR A 219 -21.30 11.26 8.40
N PHE A 220 -20.44 12.21 8.03
CA PHE A 220 -20.86 13.56 7.68
C PHE A 220 -21.72 13.59 6.41
N LYS A 221 -21.22 12.98 5.31
CA LYS A 221 -21.86 13.06 3.99
C LYS A 221 -23.10 12.17 3.83
N HIS A 222 -23.10 11.00 4.45
CA HIS A 222 -24.09 9.96 4.15
C HIS A 222 -25.05 9.70 5.31
N TYR A 223 -24.73 10.12 6.52
CA TYR A 223 -25.60 9.96 7.67
C TYR A 223 -26.12 11.30 8.20
N LEU A 224 -25.22 12.22 8.59
CA LEU A 224 -25.61 13.48 9.23
C LEU A 224 -26.37 14.40 8.28
N ILE A 225 -25.79 14.73 7.12
CA ILE A 225 -26.44 15.63 6.14
C ILE A 225 -27.75 15.05 5.61
N LYS A 226 -27.78 13.75 5.29
CA LYS A 226 -28.94 13.12 4.64
C LYS A 226 -30.14 12.91 5.56
N ASN A 227 -29.91 12.73 6.87
CA ASN A 227 -30.98 12.38 7.81
C ASN A 227 -31.42 13.56 8.70
N ILE A 228 -30.74 14.71 8.67
CA ILE A 228 -31.02 15.88 9.53
C ILE A 228 -31.14 17.14 8.65
N GLU A 229 -32.14 17.17 7.76
CA GLU A 229 -32.43 18.34 6.91
C GLU A 229 -33.06 19.54 7.65
N GLU A 230 -33.31 19.47 8.98
CA GLU A 230 -34.06 20.55 9.68
C GLU A 230 -33.23 21.43 10.63
N GLU A 231 -32.03 21.04 11.09
CA GLU A 231 -31.25 21.79 12.11
C GLU A 231 -29.83 22.20 11.72
N TYR A 232 -29.33 21.82 10.54
CA TYR A 232 -27.95 22.13 10.14
C TYR A 232 -27.89 23.29 9.14
N ASP A 233 -27.33 24.43 9.57
CA ASP A 233 -27.26 25.69 8.82
C ASP A 233 -26.17 25.72 7.71
N GLY A 234 -25.53 24.58 7.45
CA GLY A 234 -24.84 24.36 6.19
C GLY A 234 -23.45 24.97 6.05
N ILE A 235 -22.74 25.26 7.14
CA ILE A 235 -21.30 25.55 7.05
C ILE A 235 -20.51 24.32 7.48
N ASN A 236 -19.64 23.82 6.58
CA ASN A 236 -18.70 22.69 6.72
C ASN A 236 -17.68 22.85 7.88
N ASN A 237 -18.13 23.20 9.08
CA ASN A 237 -17.29 23.38 10.24
C ASN A 237 -17.24 22.07 11.02
N ARG A 238 -16.19 21.28 10.75
CA ARG A 238 -15.90 20.03 11.47
C ARG A 238 -15.98 20.21 12.98
N ILE A 239 -15.52 21.34 13.53
CA ILE A 239 -15.52 21.59 14.98
C ILE A 239 -16.96 21.64 15.54
N GLU A 240 -17.89 22.23 14.81
CA GLU A 240 -19.30 22.33 15.23
C GLU A 240 -19.99 20.97 15.19
N VAL A 241 -19.75 20.17 14.14
CA VAL A 241 -20.25 18.79 14.04
C VAL A 241 -19.75 17.96 15.22
N LEU A 242 -18.46 18.05 15.56
CA LEU A 242 -17.90 17.30 16.68
C LEU A 242 -18.48 17.77 18.03
N LYS A 243 -18.72 19.08 18.20
CA LYS A 243 -19.43 19.61 19.39
C LYS A 243 -20.86 19.10 19.48
N TYR A 244 -21.59 19.10 18.36
CA TYR A 244 -22.93 18.56 18.27
C TYR A 244 -22.95 17.08 18.63
N ASN A 245 -22.04 16.28 18.05
CA ASN A 245 -21.92 14.85 18.31
C ASN A 245 -21.70 14.53 19.80
N ARG A 246 -20.86 15.31 20.49
CA ARG A 246 -20.63 15.12 21.95
C ARG A 246 -21.89 15.42 22.77
N LYS A 247 -22.70 16.40 22.38
CA LYS A 247 -23.98 16.72 23.05
C LYS A 247 -25.08 15.72 22.68
N ASN A 248 -25.07 15.21 21.47
CA ASN A 248 -26.07 14.32 20.89
C ASN A 248 -25.48 12.94 20.61
N PHE A 249 -24.79 12.35 21.59
CA PHE A 249 -24.02 11.12 21.40
C PHE A 249 -24.84 9.94 20.89
N ASN A 250 -26.14 9.89 21.22
CA ASN A 250 -27.07 8.88 20.70
C ASN A 250 -27.10 8.85 19.15
N MET A 251 -26.84 9.98 18.47
CA MET A 251 -26.77 10.03 17.00
C MET A 251 -25.54 9.30 16.46
N VAL A 252 -24.41 9.44 17.15
CA VAL A 252 -23.19 8.69 16.85
C VAL A 252 -23.44 7.19 17.08
N GLU A 253 -24.11 6.82 18.17
CA GLU A 253 -24.46 5.42 18.44
C GLU A 253 -25.39 4.82 17.39
N GLN A 254 -26.38 5.57 16.91
CA GLN A 254 -27.28 5.10 15.85
C GLN A 254 -26.53 4.88 14.53
N TYR A 255 -25.59 5.76 14.17
CA TYR A 255 -24.70 5.56 13.02
C TYR A 255 -23.86 4.29 13.18
N ILE A 256 -23.24 4.08 14.35
CA ILE A 256 -22.44 2.88 14.61
C ILE A 256 -23.31 1.63 14.49
N ALA A 257 -24.48 1.61 15.11
CA ALA A 257 -25.41 0.48 15.03
C ALA A 257 -25.89 0.21 13.58
N LEU A 258 -25.99 1.25 12.74
CA LEU A 258 -26.24 1.08 11.31
C LEU A 258 -25.03 0.39 10.63
N LYS A 259 -23.82 0.85 10.89
CA LYS A 259 -22.58 0.31 10.30
C LYS A 259 -22.26 -1.10 10.77
N GLU A 260 -22.60 -1.45 12.01
CA GLU A 260 -22.57 -2.82 12.55
C GLU A 260 -23.55 -3.73 11.81
N ARG A 261 -24.80 -3.27 11.58
CA ARG A 261 -25.79 -4.02 10.79
C ARG A 261 -25.34 -4.23 9.35
N GLU A 262 -24.62 -3.27 8.78
CA GLU A 262 -24.06 -3.33 7.42
C GLU A 262 -22.67 -3.99 7.35
N CYS A 263 -22.18 -4.61 8.44
CA CYS A 263 -20.82 -5.15 8.51
C CYS A 263 -20.50 -6.18 7.40
N GLY A 264 -21.51 -6.85 6.84
CA GLY A 264 -21.35 -7.76 5.70
C GLY A 264 -20.82 -7.09 4.43
N ARG A 265 -20.89 -5.76 4.31
CA ARG A 265 -20.31 -4.96 3.21
C ARG A 265 -18.90 -4.46 3.50
N CYS A 266 -18.43 -4.61 4.74
CA CYS A 266 -17.10 -4.17 5.14
C CYS A 266 -16.07 -5.21 4.68
N GLU A 267 -15.32 -4.92 3.62
CA GLU A 267 -14.23 -5.79 3.14
C GLU A 267 -12.87 -5.09 3.27
N ASN A 268 -11.79 -5.87 3.37
CA ASN A 268 -10.44 -5.31 3.31
C ASN A 268 -10.13 -4.83 1.88
N ASP A 269 -9.38 -3.74 1.77
CA ASP A 269 -8.97 -3.21 0.48
C ASP A 269 -7.76 -3.98 -0.06
N PRO A 270 -7.64 -4.14 -1.40
CA PRO A 270 -6.47 -4.73 -1.99
C PRO A 270 -5.28 -3.76 -1.91
N LEU A 271 -4.07 -4.30 -1.74
CA LEU A 271 -2.82 -3.51 -1.83
C LEU A 271 -2.59 -2.92 -3.23
N PHE A 272 -3.06 -3.64 -4.25
CA PHE A 272 -2.99 -3.22 -5.64
C PHE A 272 -4.37 -3.34 -6.27
N SER A 273 -4.92 -2.24 -6.78
CA SER A 273 -6.22 -2.26 -7.47
C SER A 273 -6.03 -2.58 -8.95
N LYS A 274 -6.39 -3.81 -9.35
CA LYS A 274 -6.55 -4.17 -10.76
C LYS A 274 -7.82 -3.50 -11.29
N ILE A 275 -7.75 -2.80 -12.42
CA ILE A 275 -8.97 -2.40 -13.14
C ILE A 275 -9.67 -3.64 -13.72
N PRO A 276 -11.02 -3.70 -13.74
CA PRO A 276 -11.76 -4.82 -14.30
C PRO A 276 -11.30 -5.17 -15.72
N ILE A 277 -11.31 -6.45 -16.08
CA ILE A 277 -10.83 -6.97 -17.38
C ILE A 277 -11.43 -6.18 -18.55
N HIS A 278 -12.76 -6.01 -18.59
CA HIS A 278 -13.43 -5.24 -19.63
C HIS A 278 -12.98 -3.78 -19.72
N SER A 279 -12.65 -3.18 -18.57
CA SER A 279 -12.13 -1.82 -18.48
C SER A 279 -10.71 -1.71 -19.01
N ALA A 280 -9.87 -2.74 -18.80
CA ALA A 280 -8.52 -2.82 -19.37
C ALA A 280 -8.58 -3.00 -20.90
N ASN A 281 -9.46 -3.88 -21.38
CA ASN A 281 -9.58 -4.15 -22.81
C ASN A 281 -10.12 -2.94 -23.58
N ARG A 282 -11.07 -2.18 -23.01
CA ARG A 282 -11.53 -0.92 -23.59
C ARG A 282 -10.38 0.08 -23.72
N LYS A 283 -9.50 0.17 -22.73
CA LYS A 283 -8.32 1.05 -22.78
C LYS A 283 -7.32 0.65 -23.85
N VAL A 284 -7.20 -0.64 -24.19
CA VAL A 284 -6.39 -1.08 -25.34
C VAL A 284 -6.94 -0.49 -26.66
N LEU A 285 -8.26 -0.43 -26.82
CA LEU A 285 -8.88 0.23 -27.98
C LEU A 285 -8.60 1.74 -27.97
N ASP A 286 -8.71 2.38 -26.80
CA ASP A 286 -8.41 3.81 -26.65
C ASP A 286 -6.94 4.11 -27.00
N ILE A 287 -5.99 3.27 -26.56
CA ILE A 287 -4.56 3.36 -26.90
C ILE A 287 -4.35 3.31 -28.40
N LYS A 288 -4.98 2.34 -29.09
CA LYS A 288 -4.87 2.20 -30.55
C LYS A 288 -5.41 3.41 -31.30
N ALA A 289 -6.48 4.02 -30.79
CA ALA A 289 -7.09 5.20 -31.40
C ALA A 289 -6.24 6.48 -31.23
N LEU A 290 -5.26 6.49 -30.31
CA LEU A 290 -4.37 7.63 -30.14
C LEU A 290 -3.43 7.81 -31.34
N PRO A 291 -3.19 9.05 -31.81
CA PRO A 291 -2.16 9.32 -32.79
C PRO A 291 -0.77 9.09 -32.19
N THR A 292 0.19 8.71 -33.03
CA THR A 292 1.61 8.61 -32.63
C THR A 292 2.20 10.00 -32.38
N GLY A 293 3.18 10.10 -31.48
CA GLY A 293 3.87 11.34 -31.16
C GLY A 293 3.20 12.14 -30.03
N LYS A 294 3.47 13.44 -30.00
CA LYS A 294 3.10 14.35 -28.89
C LYS A 294 1.88 15.24 -29.18
N ILE A 295 1.28 15.11 -30.37
CA ILE A 295 0.14 15.93 -30.78
C ILE A 295 -1.00 15.76 -29.76
N ASN A 296 -1.58 16.87 -29.30
CA ASN A 296 -2.68 16.88 -28.32
C ASN A 296 -2.39 16.10 -27.02
N ASN A 297 -1.13 16.08 -26.57
CA ASN A 297 -0.66 15.29 -25.43
C ASN A 297 -0.92 13.77 -25.57
N ALA A 298 -0.92 13.24 -26.80
CA ALA A 298 -1.14 11.82 -27.04
C ALA A 298 -0.09 10.92 -26.36
N ASP A 299 1.15 11.37 -26.24
CA ASP A 299 2.21 10.67 -25.50
C ASP A 299 1.85 10.47 -24.02
N LYS A 300 1.39 11.51 -23.34
CA LYS A 300 0.99 11.42 -21.93
C LYS A 300 -0.24 10.54 -21.74
N LYS A 301 -1.23 10.66 -22.64
CA LYS A 301 -2.43 9.80 -22.61
C LYS A 301 -2.07 8.33 -22.86
N TYR A 302 -1.13 8.08 -23.76
CA TYR A 302 -0.61 6.73 -24.02
C TYR A 302 0.06 6.17 -22.76
N GLU A 303 0.96 6.93 -22.12
CA GLU A 303 1.62 6.54 -20.86
C GLU A 303 0.59 6.19 -19.77
N GLU A 304 -0.39 7.05 -19.54
CA GLU A 304 -1.44 6.84 -18.53
C GLU A 304 -2.29 5.59 -18.81
N LEU A 305 -2.70 5.38 -20.05
CA LEU A 305 -3.52 4.22 -20.42
C LEU A 305 -2.71 2.92 -20.34
N MET A 306 -1.46 2.94 -20.81
CA MET A 306 -0.55 1.80 -20.73
C MET A 306 -0.25 1.41 -19.27
N GLY A 307 -0.07 2.38 -18.37
CA GLY A 307 0.09 2.14 -16.93
C GLY A 307 -1.08 1.36 -16.34
N LYS A 308 -2.31 1.80 -16.64
CA LYS A 308 -3.55 1.11 -16.23
C LYS A 308 -3.71 -0.28 -16.86
N VAL A 309 -3.33 -0.45 -18.13
CA VAL A 309 -3.46 -1.73 -18.84
C VAL A 309 -2.43 -2.74 -18.35
N LEU A 310 -1.15 -2.36 -18.31
CA LEU A 310 -0.06 -3.26 -17.91
C LEU A 310 -0.17 -3.67 -16.44
N SER A 311 -0.52 -2.76 -15.54
CA SER A 311 -0.78 -3.11 -14.13
C SER A 311 -1.91 -4.14 -13.98
N SER A 312 -2.92 -4.08 -14.86
CA SER A 312 -4.03 -5.04 -14.88
C SER A 312 -3.65 -6.37 -15.54
N PHE A 313 -2.93 -6.34 -16.66
CA PHE A 313 -2.58 -7.52 -17.45
C PHE A 313 -1.48 -8.38 -16.80
N LEU A 314 -0.54 -7.75 -16.10
CA LEU A 314 0.58 -8.46 -15.49
C LEU A 314 0.29 -8.96 -14.08
N PHE A 315 -0.82 -8.53 -13.48
CA PHE A 315 -1.32 -9.07 -12.22
C PHE A 315 -1.92 -10.49 -12.40
N PRO A 316 -1.64 -11.47 -11.51
CA PRO A 316 -0.89 -11.35 -10.25
C PRO A 316 0.61 -11.67 -10.38
N HIS A 317 1.14 -11.85 -11.59
CA HIS A 317 2.51 -12.33 -11.77
C HIS A 317 3.59 -11.28 -11.44
N LEU A 318 3.26 -10.00 -11.59
CA LEU A 318 4.11 -8.87 -11.27
C LEU A 318 3.34 -7.86 -10.41
N ASP A 319 3.95 -7.42 -9.30
CA ASP A 319 3.40 -6.37 -8.45
C ASP A 319 3.81 -5.00 -9.00
N PHE A 320 2.89 -4.03 -9.02
CA PHE A 320 3.15 -2.71 -9.57
C PHE A 320 3.84 -1.80 -8.54
N ALA A 321 5.04 -1.31 -8.85
CA ALA A 321 5.81 -0.49 -7.91
C ALA A 321 5.36 0.98 -7.89
N LYS A 322 5.23 1.61 -9.09
CA LYS A 322 4.77 3.00 -9.26
C LYS A 322 4.70 3.40 -10.74
N GLU A 323 3.85 4.38 -11.06
CA GLU A 323 4.05 5.31 -12.19
C GLU A 323 4.91 6.47 -11.64
N GLN A 324 6.19 6.60 -12.00
CA GLN A 324 6.95 7.78 -11.56
C GLN A 324 6.50 9.03 -12.33
N SER A 325 6.07 10.06 -11.61
CA SER A 325 5.94 11.42 -12.12
C SER A 325 6.90 12.34 -11.37
N ARG A 326 7.90 12.87 -12.08
CA ARG A 326 8.84 13.96 -11.74
C ARG A 326 9.37 14.00 -10.29
N ILE A 327 10.68 13.74 -10.14
CA ILE A 327 11.44 14.14 -8.95
C ILE A 327 12.09 15.52 -9.25
N ASP A 328 12.16 16.38 -8.23
CA ASP A 328 12.72 17.76 -8.20
C ASP A 328 14.17 17.92 -8.72
N SER A 329 14.82 16.87 -9.19
CA SER A 329 16.21 16.85 -9.66
C SER A 329 16.38 17.01 -11.18
N GLY A 330 15.33 17.40 -11.91
CA GLY A 330 15.43 17.74 -13.33
C GLY A 330 15.71 16.55 -14.28
N THR A 331 15.73 15.31 -13.78
CA THR A 331 15.80 14.09 -14.60
C THR A 331 14.41 13.44 -14.61
N GLN A 332 13.73 13.54 -15.76
CA GLN A 332 12.39 12.98 -15.97
C GLN A 332 12.48 11.45 -16.04
N ILE A 333 11.94 10.76 -15.04
CA ILE A 333 11.65 9.32 -15.11
C ILE A 333 10.14 9.21 -15.38
N ARG A 334 9.76 8.61 -16.52
CA ARG A 334 8.37 8.38 -16.96
C ARG A 334 8.06 6.89 -17.11
N ASP A 335 8.79 6.04 -16.39
CA ASP A 335 8.80 4.59 -16.61
C ASP A 335 7.87 3.86 -15.64
N LEU A 336 7.28 2.77 -16.12
CA LEU A 336 6.52 1.83 -15.29
C LEU A 336 7.48 0.80 -14.71
N ILE A 337 7.45 0.60 -13.39
CA ILE A 337 8.33 -0.35 -12.71
C ILE A 337 7.47 -1.44 -12.06
N PHE A 338 7.85 -2.69 -12.31
CA PHE A 338 7.22 -3.86 -11.73
C PHE A 338 8.22 -4.67 -10.90
N TYR A 339 7.78 -5.21 -9.77
CA TYR A 339 8.62 -6.13 -8.99
C TYR A 339 8.62 -7.51 -9.61
N ASN A 340 9.81 -8.06 -9.83
CA ASN A 340 10.00 -9.43 -10.29
C ASN A 340 10.03 -10.38 -9.08
N ASN A 341 8.91 -11.05 -8.86
CA ASN A 341 8.75 -12.00 -7.76
C ASN A 341 8.97 -13.47 -8.19
N THR A 342 9.52 -13.71 -9.38
CA THR A 342 9.84 -15.07 -9.88
C THR A 342 8.64 -16.03 -10.00
N SER A 343 7.43 -15.48 -10.15
CA SER A 343 6.17 -16.23 -10.14
C SER A 343 5.94 -17.17 -11.35
N THR A 344 6.83 -17.11 -12.35
CA THR A 344 6.84 -17.99 -13.52
C THR A 344 8.27 -18.40 -13.81
N ASP A 345 8.46 -19.49 -14.56
CA ASP A 345 9.78 -19.94 -15.00
C ASP A 345 10.56 -18.84 -15.75
N PHE A 346 9.88 -18.10 -16.64
CA PHE A 346 10.41 -16.93 -17.32
C PHE A 346 10.89 -15.85 -16.34
N LEU A 347 10.07 -15.51 -15.35
CA LEU A 347 10.39 -14.48 -14.38
C LEU A 347 11.57 -14.89 -13.48
N ALA A 348 11.64 -16.17 -13.11
CA ALA A 348 12.78 -16.75 -12.39
C ALA A 348 14.07 -16.72 -13.22
N GLU A 349 13.97 -17.06 -14.52
CA GLU A 349 15.11 -17.05 -15.44
C GLU A 349 15.69 -15.64 -15.60
N ILE A 350 14.85 -14.62 -15.82
CA ILE A 350 15.36 -13.25 -15.95
C ILE A 350 15.88 -12.69 -14.62
N TYR A 351 15.31 -13.14 -13.49
CA TYR A 351 15.81 -12.77 -12.16
C TYR A 351 17.24 -13.27 -11.98
N GLN A 352 17.50 -14.55 -12.27
CA GLN A 352 18.81 -15.17 -12.08
C GLN A 352 19.83 -14.69 -13.12
N THR A 353 19.43 -14.66 -14.39
CA THR A 353 20.36 -14.37 -15.51
C THR A 353 20.75 -12.89 -15.54
N TYR A 354 19.80 -12.01 -15.26
CA TYR A 354 19.99 -10.56 -15.41
C TYR A 354 20.00 -9.79 -14.09
N ASP A 355 19.94 -10.46 -12.93
CA ASP A 355 19.77 -9.82 -11.60
C ASP A 355 18.56 -8.87 -11.58
N CYS A 356 17.50 -9.24 -12.31
CA CYS A 356 16.35 -8.37 -12.54
C CYS A 356 15.32 -8.53 -11.43
N LYS A 357 15.52 -7.79 -10.33
CA LYS A 357 14.56 -7.69 -9.21
C LYS A 357 13.39 -6.77 -9.53
N GLN A 358 13.61 -5.80 -10.41
CA GLN A 358 12.60 -4.87 -10.89
C GLN A 358 12.68 -4.76 -12.41
N ILE A 359 11.55 -4.90 -13.07
CA ILE A 359 11.44 -4.78 -14.53
C ILE A 359 11.04 -3.35 -14.86
N VAL A 360 11.88 -2.66 -15.62
CA VAL A 360 11.60 -1.32 -16.14
C VAL A 360 10.94 -1.42 -17.50
N PHE A 361 9.78 -0.79 -17.62
CA PHE A 361 9.03 -0.63 -18.87
C PHE A 361 9.13 0.83 -19.31
N GLU A 362 9.83 1.06 -20.42
CA GLU A 362 9.90 2.35 -21.09
C GLU A 362 8.79 2.44 -22.13
N LEU A 363 7.93 3.45 -22.01
CA LEU A 363 6.78 3.64 -22.89
C LEU A 363 7.05 4.73 -23.94
N LYS A 364 6.96 4.38 -25.22
CA LYS A 364 7.23 5.30 -26.33
C LYS A 364 6.08 5.36 -27.33
N ASN A 365 5.25 6.39 -27.23
CA ASN A 365 4.26 6.73 -28.25
C ASN A 365 4.92 7.36 -29.49
N VAL A 366 5.73 6.60 -30.22
CA VAL A 366 6.47 7.04 -31.41
C VAL A 366 6.17 6.13 -32.58
N LYS A 367 6.27 6.65 -33.81
CA LYS A 367 6.08 5.84 -35.01
C LYS A 367 7.20 4.80 -35.16
N ASP A 368 8.43 5.23 -34.98
CA ASP A 368 9.62 4.39 -35.10
C ASP A 368 10.48 4.56 -33.84
N ILE A 369 10.98 3.44 -33.31
CA ILE A 369 11.96 3.48 -32.22
C ILE A 369 13.31 3.91 -32.79
N GLU A 370 13.97 4.85 -32.12
CA GLU A 370 15.32 5.30 -32.44
C GLU A 370 16.32 4.85 -31.38
N ARG A 371 17.60 4.97 -31.72
CA ARG A 371 18.73 4.56 -30.85
C ARG A 371 18.70 5.30 -29.50
N GLU A 372 18.24 6.55 -29.48
CA GLU A 372 18.12 7.32 -28.24
C GLU A 372 17.14 6.69 -27.23
N HIS A 373 16.04 6.08 -27.70
CA HIS A 373 15.08 5.41 -26.83
C HIS A 373 15.67 4.15 -26.20
N ILE A 374 16.42 3.35 -26.97
CA ILE A 374 17.13 2.17 -26.46
C ILE A 374 18.18 2.60 -25.43
N ASN A 375 18.94 3.66 -25.74
CA ASN A 375 19.95 4.19 -24.84
C ASN A 375 19.35 4.74 -23.54
N GLN A 376 18.15 5.32 -23.59
CA GLN A 376 17.45 5.79 -22.40
C GLN A 376 17.16 4.64 -21.44
N LEU A 377 16.55 3.56 -21.92
CA LEU A 377 16.31 2.37 -21.08
C LEU A 377 17.63 1.74 -20.60
N ASN A 378 18.63 1.66 -21.47
CA ASN A 378 19.94 1.10 -21.15
C ASN A 378 20.65 1.84 -19.99
N ARG A 379 20.38 3.15 -19.79
CA ARG A 379 20.94 3.92 -18.66
C ARG A 379 20.38 3.48 -17.31
N TYR A 380 19.15 2.95 -17.27
CA TYR A 380 18.57 2.44 -16.02
C TYR A 380 19.11 1.07 -15.63
N MET A 381 19.58 0.27 -16.61
CA MET A 381 20.17 -1.04 -16.39
C MET A 381 21.49 -0.92 -15.63
N SER A 382 21.36 -0.97 -14.31
CA SER A 382 22.38 -0.80 -13.28
C SER A 382 22.19 -1.88 -12.22
N ASP A 383 23.14 -2.03 -11.30
CA ASP A 383 23.13 -3.07 -10.27
C ASP A 383 21.83 -3.12 -9.43
N SER A 384 21.04 -2.05 -9.38
CA SER A 384 19.76 -2.05 -8.66
C SER A 384 18.54 -2.50 -9.45
N PHE A 385 18.53 -2.34 -10.77
CA PHE A 385 17.42 -2.76 -11.65
C PHE A 385 17.72 -4.08 -12.36
N GLY A 386 18.99 -4.46 -12.42
CA GLY A 386 19.48 -5.55 -13.22
C GLY A 386 19.68 -5.14 -14.69
N ARG A 387 19.81 -6.15 -15.53
CA ARG A 387 20.20 -6.03 -16.95
C ARG A 387 19.09 -6.43 -17.91
N PHE A 388 17.84 -6.33 -17.49
CA PHE A 388 16.66 -6.66 -18.28
C PHE A 388 15.65 -5.52 -18.27
N GLY A 389 15.03 -5.23 -19.41
CA GLY A 389 14.03 -4.17 -19.54
C GLY A 389 13.21 -4.30 -20.82
N ILE A 390 12.08 -3.60 -20.86
CA ILE A 390 11.10 -3.70 -21.93
C ILE A 390 10.78 -2.30 -22.46
N ILE A 391 10.78 -2.14 -23.78
CA ILE A 391 10.27 -0.94 -24.46
C ILE A 391 8.93 -1.30 -25.10
N PHE A 392 7.88 -0.55 -24.80
CA PHE A 392 6.62 -0.61 -25.54
C PHE A 392 6.51 0.56 -26.51
N THR A 393 6.26 0.26 -27.78
CA THR A 393 6.11 1.26 -28.84
C THR A 393 4.91 0.97 -29.75
N ARG A 394 4.67 1.81 -30.75
CA ARG A 394 3.51 1.68 -31.63
C ARG A 394 3.72 0.66 -32.74
N ASN A 395 4.96 0.53 -33.25
CA ASN A 395 5.27 -0.33 -34.39
C ASN A 395 6.53 -1.16 -34.16
N LYS A 396 6.68 -2.21 -34.97
CA LYS A 396 7.88 -3.07 -34.98
C LYS A 396 9.16 -2.26 -35.16
N PRO A 397 10.25 -2.58 -34.43
CA PRO A 397 11.52 -1.92 -34.66
C PRO A 397 12.09 -2.25 -36.03
N SER A 398 12.87 -1.33 -36.60
CA SER A 398 13.65 -1.62 -37.81
C SER A 398 14.70 -2.71 -37.53
N LYS A 399 15.18 -3.40 -38.58
CA LYS A 399 16.25 -4.41 -38.45
C LYS A 399 17.48 -3.85 -37.74
N GLN A 400 17.84 -2.60 -38.02
CA GLN A 400 18.98 -1.93 -37.39
C GLN A 400 18.78 -1.72 -35.89
N MET A 401 17.57 -1.34 -35.47
CA MET A 401 17.26 -1.14 -34.05
C MET A 401 17.14 -2.45 -33.28
N PHE A 402 16.62 -3.50 -33.93
CA PHE A 402 16.63 -4.84 -33.36
C PHE A 402 18.07 -5.39 -33.23
N GLN A 403 18.91 -5.21 -34.24
CA GLN A 403 20.32 -5.61 -34.14
C GLN A 403 21.04 -4.87 -33.01
N ASN A 404 20.74 -3.59 -32.80
CA ASN A 404 21.31 -2.82 -31.68
C ASN A 404 21.01 -3.44 -30.31
N THR A 405 19.81 -3.99 -30.08
CA THR A 405 19.50 -4.68 -28.82
C THR A 405 20.22 -6.02 -28.68
N VAL A 406 20.42 -6.75 -29.79
CA VAL A 406 21.24 -7.98 -29.83
C VAL A 406 22.72 -7.67 -29.54
N ASP A 407 23.25 -6.58 -30.07
CA ASP A 407 24.64 -6.14 -29.85
C ASP A 407 24.86 -5.75 -28.37
N LEU A 408 23.90 -5.05 -27.75
CA LEU A 408 23.93 -4.75 -26.31
C LEU A 408 23.92 -6.01 -25.44
N TRP A 409 23.13 -7.01 -25.82
CA TRP A 409 23.15 -8.29 -25.13
C TRP A 409 24.48 -9.02 -25.33
N SER A 410 25.03 -9.03 -26.54
CA SER A 410 26.28 -9.74 -26.85
C SER A 410 27.48 -9.13 -26.14
N GLY A 411 27.57 -7.80 -26.10
CA GLY A 411 28.69 -7.09 -25.48
C GLY A 411 28.58 -6.92 -23.97
N GLN A 412 27.36 -6.73 -23.44
CA GLN A 412 27.15 -6.31 -22.04
C GLN A 412 26.18 -7.21 -21.27
N ARG A 413 25.62 -8.25 -21.91
CA ARG A 413 24.56 -9.12 -21.36
C ARG A 413 23.36 -8.32 -20.87
N ARG A 414 23.04 -7.22 -21.58
CA ARG A 414 21.87 -6.39 -21.35
C ARG A 414 20.74 -6.77 -22.31
N CYS A 415 19.65 -7.28 -21.78
CA CYS A 415 18.50 -7.74 -22.55
C CYS A 415 17.44 -6.63 -22.62
N ILE A 416 17.20 -6.09 -23.82
CA ILE A 416 16.13 -5.12 -24.09
C ILE A 416 15.13 -5.76 -25.06
N LEU A 417 13.92 -6.03 -24.57
CA LEU A 417 12.82 -6.45 -25.42
C LEU A 417 12.10 -5.23 -25.97
N ILE A 418 11.76 -5.24 -27.26
CA ILE A 418 10.91 -4.24 -27.89
C ILE A 418 9.58 -4.90 -28.23
N MET A 419 8.50 -4.39 -27.65
CA MET A 419 7.12 -4.82 -27.86
C MET A 419 6.34 -3.72 -28.57
N ASP A 420 5.37 -4.11 -29.40
CA ASP A 420 4.55 -3.17 -30.18
C ASP A 420 3.04 -3.34 -29.95
N ASP A 421 2.22 -2.53 -30.63
CA ASP A 421 0.76 -2.57 -30.52
C ASP A 421 0.19 -3.99 -30.82
N SER A 422 0.82 -4.79 -31.68
CA SER A 422 0.38 -6.16 -31.96
C SER A 422 0.65 -7.13 -30.79
N ASP A 423 1.70 -6.89 -30.00
CA ASP A 423 1.93 -7.64 -28.78
C ASP A 423 0.92 -7.24 -27.70
N LEU A 424 0.57 -5.96 -27.61
CA LEU A 424 -0.48 -5.47 -26.70
C LEU A 424 -1.85 -6.08 -27.02
N GLU A 425 -2.19 -6.20 -28.31
CA GLU A 425 -3.39 -6.88 -28.79
C GLU A 425 -3.40 -8.38 -28.43
N LEU A 426 -2.26 -9.04 -28.55
CA LEU A 426 -2.12 -10.43 -28.16
C LEU A 426 -2.30 -10.59 -26.66
N MET A 427 -1.72 -9.70 -25.85
CA MET A 427 -1.93 -9.66 -24.39
C MET A 427 -3.42 -9.48 -24.04
N CYS A 428 -4.11 -8.58 -24.74
CA CYS A 428 -5.55 -8.35 -24.58
C CYS A 428 -6.36 -9.62 -24.93
N SER A 429 -5.99 -10.31 -26.00
CA SER A 429 -6.64 -11.56 -26.44
C SER A 429 -6.43 -12.69 -25.41
N CYS A 430 -5.22 -12.83 -24.86
CA CYS A 430 -4.93 -13.76 -23.77
C CYS A 430 -5.79 -13.46 -22.54
N ASN A 431 -5.85 -12.18 -22.13
CA ASN A 431 -6.63 -11.72 -20.98
C ASN A 431 -8.16 -11.97 -21.16
N ASN A 432 -8.67 -11.93 -22.39
CA ASN A 432 -10.08 -12.22 -22.70
C ASN A 432 -10.41 -13.71 -22.61
N ASN A 433 -9.58 -14.56 -23.23
CA ASN A 433 -9.93 -15.97 -23.41
C ASN A 433 -9.55 -16.83 -22.19
N GLN A 434 -8.79 -16.29 -21.23
CA GLN A 434 -8.33 -16.95 -19.99
C GLN A 434 -7.54 -18.27 -20.18
N GLN A 435 -7.37 -18.75 -21.41
CA GLN A 435 -6.59 -19.94 -21.74
C GLN A 435 -5.07 -19.71 -21.63
N ARG A 436 -4.63 -18.45 -21.76
CA ARG A 436 -3.23 -18.03 -21.67
C ARG A 436 -3.14 -16.75 -20.87
N GLN A 437 -2.01 -16.56 -20.18
CA GLN A 437 -1.77 -15.35 -19.39
C GLN A 437 -1.04 -14.28 -20.22
N PRO A 438 -1.35 -12.97 -20.06
CA PRO A 438 -0.65 -11.90 -20.78
C PRO A 438 0.89 -11.93 -20.61
N ILE A 439 1.38 -12.38 -19.46
CA ILE A 439 2.83 -12.55 -19.19
C ILE A 439 3.50 -13.52 -20.19
N GLU A 440 2.76 -14.48 -20.74
CA GLU A 440 3.29 -15.42 -21.74
C GLU A 440 3.66 -14.73 -23.07
N VAL A 441 3.05 -13.58 -23.38
CA VAL A 441 3.41 -12.78 -24.56
C VAL A 441 4.81 -12.19 -24.39
N ILE A 442 5.14 -11.74 -23.18
CA ILE A 442 6.49 -11.26 -22.85
C ILE A 442 7.49 -12.43 -22.93
N LYS A 443 7.14 -13.60 -22.35
CA LYS A 443 7.96 -14.81 -22.47
C LYS A 443 8.20 -15.22 -23.92
N LYS A 444 7.16 -15.19 -24.77
CA LYS A 444 7.28 -15.46 -26.20
C LYS A 444 8.30 -14.51 -26.85
N LYS A 445 8.19 -13.21 -26.58
CA LYS A 445 9.14 -12.20 -27.09
C LYS A 445 10.57 -12.42 -26.60
N TYR A 446 10.73 -12.82 -25.35
CA TYR A 446 12.02 -13.18 -24.78
C TYR A 446 12.67 -14.39 -25.48
N ILE A 447 11.89 -15.44 -25.76
CA ILE A 447 12.37 -16.63 -26.49
C ILE A 447 12.74 -16.27 -27.94
N GLU A 448 11.94 -15.43 -28.60
CA GLU A 448 12.26 -14.93 -29.95
C GLU A 448 13.58 -14.15 -29.96
N PHE A 449 13.80 -13.30 -28.95
CA PHE A 449 15.02 -12.51 -28.81
C PHE A 449 16.25 -13.37 -28.54
N THR A 450 16.19 -14.27 -27.56
CA THR A 450 17.32 -15.14 -27.17
C THR A 450 17.79 -16.07 -28.28
N ARG A 451 16.90 -16.49 -29.19
CA ARG A 451 17.27 -17.26 -30.40
C ARG A 451 18.12 -16.48 -31.40
N MET A 452 18.05 -15.15 -31.36
CA MET A 452 18.84 -14.26 -32.22
C MET A 452 20.18 -13.88 -31.59
N CYS A 453 20.34 -14.15 -30.29
CA CYS A 453 21.55 -13.88 -29.54
C CYS A 453 22.60 -14.97 -29.80
N PRO A 454 23.90 -14.63 -29.88
CA PRO A 454 24.96 -15.62 -30.00
C PRO A 454 25.06 -16.47 -28.73
N ASN A 455 25.33 -17.77 -28.89
CA ASN A 455 25.51 -18.70 -27.76
C ASN A 455 26.68 -18.30 -26.85
#